data_AF-A0A1H7PV62-F1
#
_entry.id   AF-A0A1H7PV62-F1
#
_cell.length_a   1.000
_cell.length_b   1.000
_cell.length_c   1.000
_cell.angle_alpha   90.00
_cell.angle_beta   90.00
_cell.angle_gamma   90.00
#
_symmetry.space_group_name_H-M   'P 1'
#
loop_
_entity.id
_entity.type
_entity.pdbx_description
1 polymer ?
#
loop_
_entity_poly.entity_id
_entity_poly.type
_entity_poly.pdbx_seq_one_letter_code
_entity_poly.pdbx_strand_id
1 'polypeptide(L)'
;MKFQSMQHTHARPRKPATDAFPANEEKYFLEGPRSRLHELFFAIKVLVEFIRGFRVFHFTGPCIAVFGSARVKPGSPYYEAARELSAGITKLGFTVMTGGGPGIMEAANRGAQEAGGRSVGCNILLPREQQPNNYMSKHFDCRYFFVRKVLMFKYAYGFVIMPGGIGTLDEFFEALTLIQTHKILNFPVILFNKSYWEPVMPLFHKMVEENMTEPEALKYVLFTDSNEEALQHIKKFSVLKYRLKREKTFRKFLLLGE
;
A
#
# COMPACT_ATOMS: atom_id res chain seq x y z
N MET A 1 -21.70 -29.20 -56.49
CA MET A 1 -21.33 -27.85 -57.02
C MET A 1 -22.30 -26.85 -56.40
N LYS A 2 -21.96 -25.87 -55.57
CA LYS A 2 -20.71 -25.17 -55.21
C LYS A 2 -20.79 -24.84 -53.70
N PHE A 3 -19.72 -25.07 -52.94
CA PHE A 3 -19.54 -24.45 -51.62
C PHE A 3 -18.62 -23.24 -51.80
N GLN A 4 -19.10 -22.05 -51.42
CA GLN A 4 -18.36 -20.79 -51.49
C GLN A 4 -17.28 -20.74 -50.39
N SER A 5 -16.07 -20.39 -50.80
CA SER A 5 -14.94 -20.09 -49.91
C SER A 5 -15.09 -18.70 -49.29
N MET A 6 -15.32 -18.61 -47.97
CA MET A 6 -15.14 -17.36 -47.22
C MET A 6 -13.64 -17.14 -46.97
N GLN A 7 -13.07 -16.14 -47.63
CA GLN A 7 -11.75 -15.61 -47.33
C GLN A 7 -11.85 -14.77 -46.05
N HIS A 8 -11.25 -15.24 -44.94
CA HIS A 8 -11.02 -14.41 -43.77
C HIS A 8 -9.84 -13.47 -44.04
N THR A 9 -10.14 -12.21 -44.34
CA THR A 9 -9.15 -11.13 -44.34
C THR A 9 -8.71 -10.84 -42.90
N HIS A 10 -7.50 -11.25 -42.52
CA HIS A 10 -6.84 -10.79 -41.30
C HIS A 10 -6.49 -9.30 -41.42
N ALA A 11 -7.39 -8.43 -41.00
CA ALA A 11 -7.05 -7.02 -40.79
C ALA A 11 -6.07 -6.91 -39.61
N ARG A 12 -4.88 -6.33 -39.85
CA ARG A 12 -3.93 -5.99 -38.79
C ARG A 12 -4.61 -5.03 -37.79
N PRO A 13 -4.48 -5.25 -36.47
CA PRO A 13 -5.04 -4.31 -35.50
C PRO A 13 -4.40 -2.94 -35.69
N ARG A 14 -5.24 -1.90 -35.81
CA ARG A 14 -4.80 -0.50 -35.89
C ARG A 14 -3.98 -0.17 -34.64
N LYS A 15 -2.80 0.45 -34.82
CA LYS A 15 -2.03 1.04 -33.72
C LYS A 15 -2.93 2.02 -32.96
N PRO A 16 -3.06 1.92 -31.62
CA PRO A 16 -3.75 2.95 -30.85
C PRO A 16 -3.01 4.28 -30.99
N ALA A 17 -3.76 5.37 -31.09
CA ALA A 17 -3.24 6.72 -31.10
C ALA A 17 -2.35 6.97 -29.87
N THR A 18 -1.28 7.74 -30.06
CA THR A 18 -0.12 7.90 -29.18
C THR A 18 -0.34 8.68 -27.88
N ASP A 19 -1.60 8.95 -27.50
CA ASP A 19 -1.93 9.70 -26.27
C ASP A 19 -2.69 8.84 -25.24
N ALA A 20 -2.30 7.57 -25.12
CA ALA A 20 -2.93 6.63 -24.20
C ALA A 20 -2.23 6.64 -22.82
N PHE A 21 -3.00 6.91 -21.76
CA PHE A 21 -2.59 6.94 -20.36
C PHE A 21 -1.62 5.82 -19.94
N PRO A 22 -0.64 6.08 -19.04
CA PRO A 22 0.37 5.10 -18.62
C PRO A 22 -0.20 3.85 -17.93
N ALA A 23 -1.42 3.89 -17.40
CA ALA A 23 -2.12 2.73 -16.84
C ALA A 23 -2.32 1.59 -17.87
N ASN A 24 -2.30 1.91 -19.17
CA ASN A 24 -2.39 0.90 -20.21
C ASN A 24 -1.10 0.06 -20.30
N GLU A 25 0.07 0.61 -19.99
CA GLU A 25 1.34 -0.11 -20.13
C GLU A 25 1.41 -1.34 -19.21
N GLU A 26 0.86 -1.27 -17.99
CA GLU A 26 0.85 -2.41 -17.06
C GLU A 26 -0.12 -3.52 -17.49
N LYS A 27 -1.32 -3.16 -17.96
CA LYS A 27 -2.26 -4.13 -18.55
C LYS A 27 -1.58 -4.92 -19.67
N TYR A 28 -0.88 -4.18 -20.52
CA TYR A 28 -0.12 -4.69 -21.64
C TYR A 28 1.08 -5.57 -21.21
N PHE A 29 1.76 -5.22 -20.11
CA PHE A 29 2.82 -6.04 -19.53
C PHE A 29 2.31 -7.42 -19.06
N LEU A 30 1.10 -7.49 -18.51
CA LEU A 30 0.50 -8.73 -18.02
C LEU A 30 -0.04 -9.68 -19.13
N GLU A 31 0.00 -9.26 -20.40
CA GLU A 31 -0.51 -10.06 -21.54
C GLU A 31 0.49 -11.10 -22.09
N GLY A 32 1.69 -11.21 -21.49
CA GLY A 32 2.69 -12.21 -21.86
C GLY A 32 3.90 -11.66 -22.64
N PRO A 33 4.72 -12.52 -23.25
CA PRO A 33 6.06 -12.15 -23.73
C PRO A 33 6.02 -11.18 -24.90
N ARG A 34 6.85 -10.13 -24.83
CA ARG A 34 7.02 -9.13 -25.90
C ARG A 34 8.40 -9.23 -26.54
N SER A 35 8.65 -8.42 -27.56
CA SER A 35 9.98 -8.33 -28.14
C SER A 35 10.99 -7.89 -27.06
N ARG A 36 12.19 -8.46 -27.07
CA ARG A 36 13.26 -8.18 -26.11
C ARG A 36 13.56 -6.68 -25.94
N LEU A 37 13.45 -5.90 -27.02
CA LEU A 37 13.70 -4.46 -26.98
C LEU A 37 12.62 -3.70 -26.17
N HIS A 38 11.35 -4.06 -26.34
CA HIS A 38 10.26 -3.50 -25.56
C HIS A 38 10.37 -3.87 -24.07
N GLU A 39 10.73 -5.11 -23.77
CA GLU A 39 10.98 -5.56 -22.39
C GLU A 39 12.13 -4.78 -21.73
N LEU A 40 13.23 -4.55 -22.46
CA LEU A 40 14.36 -3.76 -21.97
C LEU A 40 13.93 -2.32 -21.64
N PHE A 41 13.21 -1.65 -22.55
CA PHE A 41 12.74 -0.28 -22.30
C PHE A 41 11.75 -0.21 -21.14
N PHE A 42 10.87 -1.20 -21.01
CA PHE A 42 9.98 -1.30 -19.86
C PHE A 42 10.78 -1.44 -18.55
N ALA A 43 11.76 -2.34 -18.50
CA ALA A 43 12.61 -2.51 -17.32
C ALA A 43 13.34 -1.21 -16.92
N ILE A 44 13.84 -0.46 -17.90
CA ILE A 44 14.47 0.87 -17.65
C ILE A 44 13.46 1.85 -17.05
N LYS A 45 12.22 1.92 -17.56
CA LYS A 45 11.17 2.79 -16.99
C LYS A 45 10.86 2.44 -15.54
N VAL A 46 10.71 1.15 -15.25
CA VAL A 46 10.48 0.63 -13.89
C VAL A 46 11.64 0.99 -12.96
N LEU A 47 12.88 0.81 -13.41
CA LEU A 47 14.07 1.18 -12.64
C LEU A 47 14.10 2.68 -12.31
N VAL A 48 13.80 3.53 -13.29
CA VAL A 48 13.73 4.98 -13.08
C VAL A 48 12.63 5.35 -12.08
N GLU A 49 11.47 4.67 -12.13
CA GLU A 49 10.38 4.90 -11.18
C GLU A 49 10.78 4.50 -9.75
N PHE A 50 11.46 3.37 -9.59
CA PHE A 50 12.03 2.97 -8.29
C PHE A 50 13.02 4.00 -7.75
N ILE A 51 13.95 4.49 -8.58
CA ILE A 51 14.93 5.51 -8.15
C ILE A 51 14.21 6.76 -7.65
N ARG A 52 13.17 7.21 -8.35
CA ARG A 52 12.37 8.39 -7.95
C ARG A 52 11.61 8.12 -6.65
N GLY A 53 10.92 7.00 -6.53
CA GLY A 53 10.18 6.62 -5.33
C GLY A 53 11.09 6.51 -4.11
N PHE A 54 12.25 5.88 -4.26
CA PHE A 54 13.23 5.75 -3.17
C PHE A 54 13.74 7.10 -2.69
N ARG A 55 13.96 8.06 -3.58
CA ARG A 55 14.39 9.43 -3.20
C ARG A 55 13.30 10.18 -2.43
N VAL A 56 12.05 10.11 -2.88
CA VAL A 56 10.93 10.81 -2.22
C VAL A 56 10.75 10.31 -0.77
N PHE A 57 10.81 9.00 -0.58
CA PHE A 57 10.59 8.37 0.73
C PHE A 57 11.86 8.18 1.57
N HIS A 58 13.04 8.54 1.06
CA HIS A 58 14.32 8.29 1.76
C HIS A 58 14.35 8.84 3.20
N PHE A 59 13.80 10.04 3.41
CA PHE A 59 13.78 10.72 4.71
C PHE A 59 12.43 10.70 5.42
N THR A 60 11.50 9.80 5.05
CA THR A 60 10.18 9.74 5.71
C THR A 60 10.21 9.00 7.04
N GLY A 61 11.35 8.41 7.41
CA GLY A 61 11.54 7.68 8.67
C GLY A 61 10.63 6.45 8.80
N PRO A 62 10.53 5.85 9.98
CA PRO A 62 9.74 4.64 10.17
C PRO A 62 8.27 4.98 9.97
N CYS A 63 7.65 4.32 9.00
CA CYS A 63 6.24 4.53 8.68
C CYS A 63 5.37 3.43 9.29
N ILE A 64 4.14 3.78 9.64
CA ILE A 64 3.04 2.81 9.74
C ILE A 64 2.15 3.06 8.55
N ALA A 65 1.92 2.03 7.73
CA ALA A 65 1.05 2.16 6.58
C ALA A 65 -0.40 1.88 6.98
N VAL A 66 -1.31 2.77 6.60
CA VAL A 66 -2.74 2.64 6.88
C VAL A 66 -3.48 2.42 5.57
N PHE A 67 -4.21 1.31 5.51
CA PHE A 67 -5.02 0.89 4.38
C PHE A 67 -6.50 0.84 4.76
N GLY A 68 -7.37 1.08 3.78
CA GLY A 68 -8.81 0.99 3.97
C GLY A 68 -9.57 1.50 2.76
N SER A 69 -10.90 1.56 2.89
CA SER A 69 -11.78 1.97 1.80
C SER A 69 -11.56 3.40 1.34
N ALA A 70 -11.44 3.61 0.03
CA ALA A 70 -11.49 4.93 -0.62
C ALA A 70 -12.91 5.53 -0.63
N ARG A 71 -13.93 4.73 -0.33
CA ARG A 71 -15.36 5.09 -0.50
C ARG A 71 -16.02 5.58 0.80
N VAL A 72 -15.37 5.37 1.94
CA VAL A 72 -15.86 5.82 3.23
C VAL A 72 -15.87 7.34 3.27
N LYS A 73 -16.95 7.95 3.78
CA LYS A 73 -17.10 9.41 3.82
C LYS A 73 -16.59 10.00 5.15
N PRO A 74 -16.09 11.24 5.15
CA PRO A 74 -15.80 11.99 6.37
C PRO A 74 -16.99 12.00 7.34
N GLY A 75 -16.71 11.95 8.65
CA GLY A 75 -17.73 11.92 9.71
C GLY A 75 -18.37 10.56 9.97
N SER A 76 -18.06 9.53 9.17
CA SER A 76 -18.49 8.15 9.49
C SER A 76 -17.64 7.55 10.63
N PRO A 77 -18.15 6.56 11.37
CA PRO A 77 -17.40 5.93 12.46
C PRO A 77 -16.04 5.37 12.02
N TYR A 78 -15.97 4.76 10.82
CA TYR A 78 -14.72 4.23 10.29
C TYR A 78 -13.71 5.32 9.94
N TYR A 79 -14.20 6.46 9.43
CA TYR A 79 -13.34 7.60 9.11
C TYR A 79 -12.73 8.18 10.38
N GLU A 80 -13.55 8.50 11.39
CA GLU A 80 -13.04 9.09 12.63
C GLU A 80 -12.14 8.11 13.39
N ALA A 81 -12.45 6.81 13.40
CA ALA A 81 -11.57 5.81 14.00
C ALA A 81 -10.18 5.78 13.33
N ALA A 82 -10.12 5.81 11.99
CA ALA A 82 -8.84 5.85 11.27
C ALA A 82 -8.04 7.13 11.57
N ARG A 83 -8.74 8.27 11.68
CA ARG A 83 -8.14 9.57 12.01
C ARG A 83 -7.57 9.58 13.43
N GLU A 84 -8.34 9.13 14.42
CA GLU A 84 -7.91 9.07 15.82
C GLU A 84 -6.74 8.12 16.02
N LEU A 85 -6.82 6.91 15.43
CA LEU A 85 -5.73 5.93 15.51
C LEU A 85 -4.44 6.47 14.88
N SER A 86 -4.54 7.15 13.74
CA SER A 86 -3.39 7.75 13.04
C SER A 86 -2.76 8.92 13.80
N ALA A 87 -3.57 9.69 14.55
CA ALA A 87 -3.06 10.68 15.50
C ALA A 87 -2.28 10.01 16.64
N GLY A 88 -2.75 8.87 17.16
CA GLY A 88 -2.03 8.07 18.14
C GLY A 88 -0.70 7.52 17.62
N ILE A 89 -0.70 6.97 16.39
CA ILE A 89 0.51 6.48 15.71
C ILE A 89 1.54 7.59 15.57
N THR A 90 1.09 8.79 15.22
CA THR A 90 1.93 9.98 15.12
C THR A 90 2.56 10.35 16.46
N LYS A 91 1.79 10.30 17.55
CA LYS A 91 2.29 10.56 18.92
C LYS A 91 3.34 9.53 19.37
N LEU A 92 3.32 8.31 18.83
CA LEU A 92 4.39 7.32 19.03
C LEU A 92 5.68 7.65 18.26
N GLY A 93 5.68 8.69 17.41
CA GLY A 93 6.83 9.13 16.62
C GLY A 93 6.93 8.52 15.23
N PHE A 94 5.93 7.74 14.81
CA PHE A 94 5.87 7.17 13.46
C PHE A 94 5.35 8.20 12.45
N THR A 95 5.76 8.01 11.20
CA THR A 95 5.16 8.69 10.05
C THR A 95 3.97 7.87 9.55
N VAL A 96 2.87 8.51 9.21
CA VAL A 96 1.72 7.81 8.64
C VAL A 96 1.86 7.80 7.12
N MET A 97 1.84 6.60 6.54
CA MET A 97 1.89 6.37 5.09
C MET A 97 0.57 5.79 4.61
N THR A 98 0.04 6.27 3.49
CA THR A 98 -1.20 5.75 2.91
C THR A 98 -1.06 5.61 1.39
N GLY A 99 -2.12 5.16 0.73
CA GLY A 99 -2.24 5.24 -0.73
C GLY A 99 -2.55 6.63 -1.28
N GLY A 100 -2.73 7.65 -0.43
CA GLY A 100 -2.96 9.04 -0.82
C GLY A 100 -4.34 9.37 -1.39
N GLY A 101 -5.21 8.39 -1.56
CA GLY A 101 -6.59 8.60 -2.04
C GLY A 101 -7.55 9.16 -0.97
N PRO A 102 -8.86 9.22 -1.29
CA PRO A 102 -9.90 9.68 -0.39
C PRO A 102 -10.25 8.63 0.70
N GLY A 103 -11.27 8.95 1.51
CA GLY A 103 -11.85 8.04 2.48
C GLY A 103 -10.91 7.72 3.64
N ILE A 104 -10.71 6.44 3.94
CA ILE A 104 -9.87 6.04 5.08
C ILE A 104 -8.43 6.54 4.94
N MET A 105 -7.89 6.54 3.72
CA MET A 105 -6.53 7.03 3.47
C MET A 105 -6.43 8.51 3.82
N GLU A 106 -7.39 9.32 3.38
CA GLU A 106 -7.51 10.73 3.76
C GLU A 106 -7.66 10.90 5.28
N ALA A 107 -8.51 10.10 5.92
CA ALA A 107 -8.72 10.16 7.38
C ALA A 107 -7.41 9.93 8.15
N ALA A 108 -6.65 8.92 7.74
CA ALA A 108 -5.37 8.59 8.35
C ALA A 108 -4.33 9.71 8.13
N ASN A 109 -4.22 10.23 6.90
CA ASN A 109 -3.34 11.35 6.60
C ASN A 109 -3.71 12.59 7.41
N ARG A 110 -5.00 12.89 7.53
CA ARG A 110 -5.55 14.01 8.30
C ARG A 110 -5.22 13.88 9.78
N GLY A 111 -5.48 12.71 10.38
CA GLY A 111 -5.18 12.46 11.79
C GLY A 111 -3.70 12.64 12.12
N ALA A 112 -2.82 12.22 11.21
CA ALA A 112 -1.39 12.42 11.36
C ALA A 112 -0.97 13.89 11.26
N GLN A 113 -1.51 14.62 10.28
CA GLN A 113 -1.21 16.04 10.07
C GLN A 113 -1.71 16.88 11.25
N GLU A 114 -2.93 16.67 11.72
CA GLU A 114 -3.52 17.39 12.86
C GLU A 114 -2.78 17.12 14.18
N ALA A 115 -2.16 15.94 14.32
CA ALA A 115 -1.29 15.61 15.44
C ALA A 115 0.13 16.21 15.31
N GLY A 116 0.40 17.02 14.28
CA GLY A 116 1.70 17.65 14.04
C GLY A 116 2.78 16.71 13.49
N GLY A 117 2.37 15.55 12.97
CA GLY A 117 3.26 14.51 12.43
C GLY A 117 3.57 14.64 10.95
N ARG A 118 4.42 13.74 10.48
CA ARG A 118 4.62 13.54 9.04
C ARG A 118 3.52 12.62 8.51
N SER A 119 2.94 13.03 7.40
CA SER A 119 1.92 12.30 6.65
C SER A 119 2.36 12.20 5.20
N VAL A 120 2.42 11.00 4.64
CA VAL A 120 2.91 10.75 3.28
C VAL A 120 1.99 9.82 2.50
N GLY A 121 2.03 9.90 1.17
CA GLY A 121 1.22 9.07 0.28
C GLY A 121 2.01 8.43 -0.86
N CYS A 122 1.75 7.16 -1.13
CA CYS A 122 2.19 6.47 -2.32
C CYS A 122 0.96 6.22 -3.21
N ASN A 123 0.67 7.19 -4.08
CA ASN A 123 -0.51 7.20 -4.93
C ASN A 123 -0.31 6.31 -6.17
N ILE A 124 -1.40 5.86 -6.78
CA ILE A 124 -1.39 5.10 -8.03
C ILE A 124 -2.18 5.87 -9.09
N LEU A 125 -1.60 6.06 -10.26
CA LEU A 125 -2.27 6.74 -11.37
C LEU A 125 -3.35 5.83 -11.96
N LEU A 126 -4.61 6.14 -11.64
CA LEU A 126 -5.79 5.43 -12.14
C LEU A 126 -6.62 6.28 -13.10
N PRO A 127 -7.38 5.69 -14.03
CA PRO A 127 -8.26 6.46 -14.93
C PRO A 127 -9.34 7.29 -14.21
N ARG A 128 -9.66 6.95 -12.96
CA ARG A 128 -10.62 7.61 -12.06
C ARG A 128 -9.99 7.68 -10.66
N GLU A 129 -10.35 8.66 -9.84
CA GLU A 129 -9.74 8.93 -8.51
C GLU A 129 -8.29 9.45 -8.60
N GLN A 130 -8.11 10.67 -9.11
CA GLN A 130 -6.77 11.24 -9.42
C GLN A 130 -6.28 12.30 -8.43
N GLN A 131 -7.12 12.81 -7.52
CA GLN A 131 -6.67 13.87 -6.63
C GLN A 131 -6.09 13.29 -5.34
N PRO A 132 -4.78 13.43 -5.09
CA PRO A 132 -4.21 13.13 -3.78
C PRO A 132 -4.90 13.99 -2.72
N ASN A 133 -5.15 13.42 -1.54
CA ASN A 133 -5.79 14.18 -0.47
C ASN A 133 -4.89 15.32 0.05
N ASN A 134 -5.52 16.32 0.68
CA ASN A 134 -4.83 17.57 1.07
C ASN A 134 -4.01 17.47 2.37
N TYR A 135 -3.96 16.30 3.00
CA TYR A 135 -3.39 16.13 4.35
C TYR A 135 -2.01 15.48 4.32
N MET A 136 -1.35 15.45 3.15
CA MET A 136 -0.03 14.85 2.96
C MET A 136 1.04 15.93 2.79
N SER A 137 2.14 15.74 3.51
CA SER A 137 3.35 16.59 3.41
C SER A 137 4.22 16.25 2.19
N LYS A 138 4.20 14.99 1.76
CA LYS A 138 4.89 14.48 0.57
C LYS A 138 4.06 13.36 -0.03
N HIS A 139 4.05 13.26 -1.35
CA HIS A 139 3.49 12.11 -2.05
C HIS A 139 4.32 11.73 -3.26
N PHE A 140 4.14 10.50 -3.73
CA PHE A 140 4.70 10.00 -4.97
C PHE A 140 3.62 9.30 -5.78
N ASP A 141 3.46 9.69 -7.04
CA ASP A 141 2.54 9.06 -7.98
C ASP A 141 3.24 7.93 -8.73
N CYS A 142 2.87 6.70 -8.41
CA CYS A 142 3.33 5.51 -9.10
C CYS A 142 2.53 5.30 -10.40
N ARG A 143 3.20 4.80 -11.44
CA ARG A 143 2.53 4.30 -12.65
C ARG A 143 2.23 2.81 -12.55
N TYR A 144 3.12 2.05 -11.90
CA TYR A 144 3.00 0.60 -11.80
C TYR A 144 2.58 0.16 -10.40
N PHE A 145 1.58 -0.72 -10.29
CA PHE A 145 1.08 -1.20 -9.00
C PHE A 145 2.14 -1.92 -8.18
N PHE A 146 2.96 -2.77 -8.81
CA PHE A 146 4.00 -3.51 -8.08
C PHE A 146 5.10 -2.59 -7.53
N VAL A 147 5.40 -1.47 -8.21
CA VAL A 147 6.35 -0.47 -7.67
C VAL A 147 5.77 0.18 -6.42
N ARG A 148 4.49 0.57 -6.46
CA ARG A 148 3.78 1.14 -5.32
C ARG A 148 3.81 0.23 -4.10
N LYS A 149 3.49 -1.06 -4.29
CA LYS A 149 3.53 -2.08 -3.24
C LYS A 149 4.90 -2.15 -2.59
N VAL A 150 5.95 -2.33 -3.40
CA VAL A 150 7.33 -2.40 -2.90
C VAL A 150 7.72 -1.15 -2.11
N LEU A 151 7.35 0.05 -2.58
CA LEU A 151 7.62 1.29 -1.86
C LEU A 151 6.89 1.33 -0.51
N MET A 152 5.61 0.98 -0.46
CA MET A 152 4.84 0.99 0.79
C MET A 152 5.38 -0.02 1.80
N PHE A 153 5.70 -1.25 1.37
CA PHE A 153 6.27 -2.28 2.23
C PHE A 153 7.68 -1.92 2.72
N LYS A 154 8.53 -1.34 1.87
CA LYS A 154 9.93 -1.03 2.22
C LYS A 154 10.05 -0.04 3.37
N TYR A 155 9.17 0.97 3.43
CA TYR A 155 9.25 2.04 4.43
C TYR A 155 8.32 1.83 5.63
N ALA A 156 7.36 0.91 5.52
CA ALA A 156 6.50 0.55 6.62
C ALA A 156 7.20 -0.38 7.63
N TYR A 157 6.84 -0.22 8.89
CA TYR A 157 7.27 -1.06 10.01
C TYR A 157 6.10 -1.80 10.65
N GLY A 158 4.89 -1.55 10.16
CA GLY A 158 3.66 -2.18 10.60
C GLY A 158 2.51 -1.65 9.77
N PHE A 159 1.43 -2.43 9.69
CA PHE A 159 0.22 -2.09 8.95
C PHE A 159 -0.97 -1.93 9.87
N VAL A 160 -1.82 -0.96 9.53
CA VAL A 160 -3.19 -0.85 10.03
C VAL A 160 -4.14 -1.05 8.86
N ILE A 161 -4.98 -2.05 8.97
CA ILE A 161 -5.98 -2.49 8.00
C ILE A 161 -7.35 -2.11 8.55
N MET A 162 -7.85 -0.96 8.13
CA MET A 162 -9.19 -0.49 8.43
C MET A 162 -10.21 -1.11 7.46
N PRO A 163 -11.52 -1.07 7.76
CA PRO A 163 -12.55 -1.58 6.86
C PRO A 163 -12.38 -1.11 5.40
N GLY A 164 -12.29 -2.08 4.48
CA GLY A 164 -11.83 -1.86 3.12
C GLY A 164 -12.22 -2.98 2.17
N GLY A 165 -12.09 -2.71 0.87
CA GLY A 165 -12.45 -3.65 -0.19
C GLY A 165 -11.28 -4.53 -0.64
N ILE A 166 -11.34 -4.98 -1.89
CA ILE A 166 -10.36 -5.90 -2.50
C ILE A 166 -8.93 -5.37 -2.40
N GLY A 167 -8.69 -4.10 -2.72
CA GLY A 167 -7.34 -3.54 -2.63
C GLY A 167 -6.78 -3.50 -1.20
N THR A 168 -7.64 -3.39 -0.19
CA THR A 168 -7.23 -3.47 1.22
C THR A 168 -6.87 -4.91 1.61
N LEU A 169 -7.63 -5.89 1.13
CA LEU A 169 -7.34 -7.31 1.33
C LEU A 169 -6.06 -7.75 0.60
N ASP A 170 -5.80 -7.23 -0.59
CA ASP A 170 -4.58 -7.49 -1.36
C ASP A 170 -3.31 -7.15 -0.55
N GLU A 171 -3.25 -5.92 -0.01
CA GLU A 171 -2.12 -5.47 0.83
C GLU A 171 -2.03 -6.26 2.15
N PHE A 172 -3.17 -6.63 2.72
CA PHE A 172 -3.22 -7.45 3.93
C PHE A 172 -2.65 -8.86 3.71
N PHE A 173 -3.10 -9.58 2.69
CA PHE A 173 -2.62 -10.94 2.40
C PHE A 173 -1.18 -10.94 1.89
N GLU A 174 -0.74 -9.89 1.21
CA GLU A 174 0.68 -9.73 0.85
C GLU A 174 1.55 -9.59 2.10
N ALA A 175 1.12 -8.82 3.11
CA ALA A 175 1.84 -8.71 4.37
C ALA A 175 1.94 -10.06 5.11
N LEU A 176 0.85 -10.82 5.18
CA LEU A 176 0.86 -12.15 5.78
C LEU A 176 1.82 -13.10 5.06
N THR A 177 1.81 -13.08 3.73
CA THR A 177 2.72 -13.89 2.92
C THR A 177 4.18 -13.55 3.20
N LEU A 178 4.52 -12.27 3.28
CA LEU A 178 5.88 -11.82 3.58
C LEU A 178 6.32 -12.17 5.01
N ILE A 179 5.40 -12.16 5.97
CA ILE A 179 5.64 -12.60 7.36
C ILE A 179 5.91 -14.11 7.40
N GLN A 180 5.03 -14.90 6.79
CA GLN A 180 5.12 -16.36 6.75
C GLN A 180 6.41 -16.84 6.06
N THR A 181 6.82 -16.16 4.99
CA THR A 181 8.07 -16.47 4.27
C THR A 181 9.32 -15.84 4.89
N HIS A 182 9.18 -15.19 6.05
CA HIS A 182 10.26 -14.50 6.76
C HIS A 182 10.99 -13.42 5.94
N LYS A 183 10.34 -12.88 4.91
CA LYS A 183 10.83 -11.74 4.13
C LYS A 183 10.70 -10.43 4.89
N ILE A 184 9.72 -10.34 5.79
CA ILE A 184 9.62 -9.30 6.82
C ILE A 184 9.51 -9.95 8.20
N LEU A 185 10.18 -9.36 9.18
CA LEU A 185 10.24 -9.89 10.54
C LEU A 185 9.72 -8.86 11.55
N ASN A 186 8.97 -9.33 12.55
CA ASN A 186 8.44 -8.48 13.63
C ASN A 186 7.54 -7.34 13.10
N PHE A 187 6.66 -7.66 12.16
CA PHE A 187 5.84 -6.67 11.46
C PHE A 187 4.39 -6.74 11.97
N PRO A 188 3.96 -5.85 12.89
CA PRO A 188 2.59 -5.87 13.40
C PRO A 188 1.59 -5.52 12.30
N VAL A 189 0.51 -6.30 12.24
CA VAL A 189 -0.61 -6.08 11.33
C VAL A 189 -1.87 -5.98 12.18
N ILE A 190 -2.55 -4.83 12.14
CA ILE A 190 -3.74 -4.57 12.95
C ILE A 190 -4.94 -4.52 12.04
N LEU A 191 -5.93 -5.37 12.27
CA LEU A 191 -7.24 -5.30 11.64
C LEU A 191 -8.18 -4.57 12.60
N PHE A 192 -8.55 -3.35 12.23
CA PHE A 192 -9.38 -2.50 13.08
C PHE A 192 -10.86 -2.67 12.72
N ASN A 193 -11.73 -2.62 13.73
CA ASN A 193 -13.16 -2.94 13.67
C ASN A 193 -13.45 -4.45 13.54
N LYS A 194 -13.49 -5.16 14.68
CA LYS A 194 -13.66 -6.62 14.74
C LYS A 194 -14.92 -7.08 14.02
N SER A 195 -16.03 -6.36 14.18
CA SER A 195 -17.30 -6.71 13.56
C SER A 195 -17.23 -6.73 12.02
N TYR A 196 -16.43 -5.86 11.39
CA TYR A 196 -16.26 -5.88 9.94
C TYR A 196 -15.45 -7.09 9.47
N TRP A 197 -14.45 -7.50 10.26
CA TRP A 197 -13.52 -8.57 9.90
C TRP A 197 -13.95 -9.96 10.38
N GLU A 198 -15.00 -10.06 11.19
CA GLU A 198 -15.54 -11.32 11.70
C GLU A 198 -15.68 -12.38 10.60
N PRO A 199 -16.20 -12.10 9.39
CA PRO A 199 -16.34 -13.12 8.35
C PRO A 199 -15.01 -13.70 7.84
N VAL A 200 -13.89 -12.98 8.03
CA VAL A 200 -12.55 -13.41 7.62
C VAL A 200 -11.84 -14.19 8.72
N MET A 201 -12.20 -13.99 9.99
CA MET A 201 -11.52 -14.64 11.12
C MET A 201 -11.62 -16.18 11.08
N PRO A 202 -12.77 -16.81 10.80
CA PRO A 202 -12.87 -18.27 10.66
C PRO A 202 -11.98 -18.86 9.57
N LEU A 203 -11.70 -18.11 8.50
CA LEU A 203 -10.82 -18.58 7.43
C LEU A 203 -9.40 -18.84 7.96
N PHE A 204 -8.88 -17.99 8.85
CA PHE A 204 -7.56 -18.18 9.44
C PHE A 204 -7.51 -19.41 10.36
N HIS A 205 -8.57 -19.65 11.12
CA HIS A 205 -8.69 -20.88 11.91
C HIS A 205 -8.65 -22.12 11.01
N LYS A 206 -9.42 -22.11 9.92
CA LYS A 206 -9.44 -23.20 8.95
C LYS A 206 -8.08 -23.42 8.28
N MET A 207 -7.36 -22.35 7.94
CA MET A 207 -6.01 -22.44 7.37
C MET A 207 -5.03 -23.11 8.33
N VAL A 208 -5.12 -22.84 9.63
CA VAL A 208 -4.27 -23.48 10.64
C VAL A 208 -4.67 -24.95 10.84
N GLU A 209 -5.96 -25.24 10.99
CA GLU A 209 -6.49 -26.60 11.17
C GLU A 209 -6.11 -27.53 10.01
N GLU A 210 -6.14 -27.02 8.78
CA GLU A 210 -5.83 -27.77 7.56
C GLU A 210 -4.33 -27.73 7.20
N ASN A 211 -3.46 -27.20 8.07
CA ASN A 211 -2.01 -27.08 7.85
C ASN A 211 -1.61 -26.23 6.62
N MET A 212 -2.43 -25.26 6.24
CA MET A 212 -2.13 -24.30 5.18
C MET A 212 -1.28 -23.12 5.68
N THR A 213 -1.24 -22.87 7.00
CA THR A 213 -0.45 -21.80 7.63
C THR A 213 -0.06 -22.19 9.06
N GLU A 214 1.16 -21.82 9.48
CA GLU A 214 1.63 -22.01 10.85
C GLU A 214 1.00 -20.98 11.81
N PRO A 215 0.56 -21.37 13.03
CA PRO A 215 0.04 -20.45 14.03
C PRO A 215 0.97 -19.26 14.33
N GLU A 216 2.28 -19.48 14.28
CA GLU A 216 3.33 -18.50 14.52
C GLU A 216 3.32 -17.34 13.52
N ALA A 217 2.81 -17.56 12.30
CA ALA A 217 2.66 -16.50 11.31
C ALA A 217 1.60 -15.47 11.74
N LEU A 218 0.56 -15.92 12.46
CA LEU A 218 -0.55 -15.09 12.92
C LEU A 218 -0.24 -14.30 14.20
N LYS A 219 0.88 -14.57 14.88
CA LYS A 219 1.24 -13.90 16.15
C LYS A 219 1.40 -12.37 16.05
N TYR A 220 1.60 -11.86 14.83
CA TYR A 220 1.72 -10.42 14.56
C TYR A 220 0.39 -9.78 14.16
N VAL A 221 -0.66 -10.58 13.97
CA VAL A 221 -1.99 -10.13 13.57
C VAL A 221 -2.80 -9.83 14.83
N LEU A 222 -3.39 -8.64 14.89
CA LEU A 222 -4.27 -8.23 15.98
C LEU A 222 -5.60 -7.74 15.40
N PHE A 223 -6.70 -8.37 15.81
CA PHE A 223 -8.06 -7.87 15.56
C PHE A 223 -8.51 -7.05 16.77
N THR A 224 -8.84 -5.78 16.58
CA THR A 224 -9.22 -4.90 17.71
C THR A 224 -10.20 -3.80 17.33
N ASP A 225 -10.93 -3.30 18.33
CA ASP A 225 -11.74 -2.08 18.26
C ASP A 225 -11.13 -0.94 19.10
N SER A 226 -9.97 -1.18 19.72
CA SER A 226 -9.34 -0.27 20.67
C SER A 226 -8.08 0.38 20.08
N ASN A 227 -8.08 1.71 20.05
CA ASN A 227 -6.89 2.48 19.67
C ASN A 227 -5.72 2.18 20.61
N GLU A 228 -5.97 2.05 21.91
CA GLU A 228 -4.96 1.73 22.92
C GLU A 228 -4.28 0.40 22.61
N GLU A 229 -5.06 -0.65 22.35
CA GLU A 229 -4.56 -2.00 22.07
C GLU A 229 -3.74 -2.02 20.77
N ALA A 230 -4.25 -1.35 19.72
CA ALA A 230 -3.54 -1.21 18.45
C ALA A 230 -2.17 -0.52 18.64
N LEU A 231 -2.11 0.60 19.37
CA LEU A 231 -0.87 1.34 19.62
C LEU A 231 0.12 0.55 20.48
N GLN A 232 -0.37 -0.18 21.48
CA GLN A 232 0.47 -1.07 22.29
C GLN A 232 1.07 -2.20 21.45
N HIS A 233 0.30 -2.77 20.53
CA HIS A 233 0.78 -3.79 19.60
C HIS A 233 1.86 -3.26 18.65
N ILE A 234 1.67 -2.06 18.09
CA ILE A 234 2.70 -1.36 17.30
C ILE A 234 3.96 -1.17 18.14
N LYS A 235 3.82 -0.65 19.37
CA LYS A 235 4.96 -0.39 20.26
C LYS A 235 5.72 -1.68 20.58
N LYS A 236 5.00 -2.77 20.88
CA LYS A 236 5.58 -4.08 21.22
C LYS A 236 6.44 -4.63 20.08
N PHE A 237 5.92 -4.64 18.86
CA PHE A 237 6.58 -5.31 17.73
C PHE A 237 7.47 -4.38 16.89
N SER A 238 7.23 -3.06 16.88
CA SER A 238 7.98 -2.08 16.06
C SER A 238 8.94 -1.17 16.85
N VAL A 239 8.69 -0.86 18.13
CA VAL A 239 9.52 0.13 18.87
C VAL A 239 10.57 -0.56 19.74
N LEU A 240 10.16 -1.52 20.56
CA LEU A 240 11.01 -2.10 21.61
C LEU A 240 12.21 -2.89 21.07
N LYS A 241 12.13 -3.44 19.86
CA LYS A 241 13.19 -4.27 19.27
C LYS A 241 14.12 -3.52 18.32
N TYR A 242 13.58 -2.60 17.51
CA TYR A 242 14.41 -1.79 16.60
C TYR A 242 15.18 -0.67 17.31
N ARG A 243 15.04 -0.54 18.65
CA ARG A 243 15.64 0.54 19.46
C ARG A 243 15.50 1.90 18.76
N LEU A 244 14.33 2.16 18.17
CA LEU A 244 14.06 3.38 17.42
C LEU A 244 14.20 4.57 18.37
N LYS A 245 15.41 5.11 18.45
CA LYS A 245 15.68 6.41 19.06
C LYS A 245 15.29 7.43 18.01
N ARG A 246 14.64 8.51 18.44
CA ARG A 246 14.41 9.70 17.63
C ARG A 246 15.77 10.28 17.26
N GLU A 247 16.35 9.83 16.14
CA GLU A 247 17.69 10.27 15.72
C GLU A 247 17.62 11.53 14.86
N LYS A 248 18.68 12.35 14.96
CA LYS A 248 18.79 13.68 14.35
C LYS A 248 18.79 13.59 12.83
N THR A 249 18.10 14.56 12.23
CA THR A 249 17.92 14.80 10.80
C THR A 249 19.24 14.66 10.02
N PHE A 250 19.25 13.77 9.02
CA PHE A 250 20.29 13.74 8.00
C PHE A 250 20.34 15.06 7.23
N ARG A 251 21.53 15.53 6.87
CA ARG A 251 21.73 16.74 6.05
C ARG A 251 21.27 16.43 4.62
N LYS A 252 20.23 17.14 4.17
CA LYS A 252 19.76 17.08 2.77
C LYS A 252 20.86 17.55 1.82
N PHE A 253 21.17 16.78 0.79
CA PHE A 253 22.05 17.20 -0.29
C PHE A 253 21.23 17.79 -1.45
N LEU A 254 21.31 19.12 -1.62
CA LEU A 254 20.54 19.86 -2.63
C LEU A 254 20.76 19.37 -4.08
N LEU A 255 21.94 18.83 -4.37
CA LEU A 255 22.34 18.38 -5.71
C LEU A 255 21.60 17.10 -6.17
N LEU A 256 20.96 16.37 -5.25
CA LEU A 256 20.24 15.12 -5.53
C LEU A 256 18.71 15.27 -5.52
N GLY A 257 18.19 16.48 -5.25
CA GLY A 257 16.75 16.78 -5.23
C GLY A 257 16.01 16.30 -3.96
N GLU A 258 16.69 16.32 -2.81
CA GLU A 258 16.20 15.85 -1.48
C GLU A 258 15.41 16.87 -0.65
#